data_AF-A0A934PJG9-F1
#
_entry.id   AF-A0A934PJG9-F1
#
_cell.length_a   1.000
_cell.length_b   1.000
_cell.length_c   1.000
_cell.angle_alpha   90.00
_cell.angle_beta   90.00
_cell.angle_gamma   90.00
#
_symmetry.space_group_name_H-M   'P 1'
#
loop_
_entity.id
_entity.type
_entity.pdbx_description
1 polymer ?
#
loop_
_entity_poly.entity_id
_entity_poly.type
_entity_poly.pdbx_seq_one_letter_code
_entity_poly.pdbx_strand_id
1 'polypeptide(L)'
;MPIDIMPRLIAELNRRSVAARYRIAELDSEALVDAVRAGAHLVGLGFNDFLHPSLTFVSLFRAQPHIALPRHHHLAKSRSLSLHQMIEEPYIFLNFPGARAYYGGLFDHHRIAPNIRFVVDSTEMARRLVEGGFGYAGRVVQVSGQDVIAEQ
;
A
#
# COMPACT_ATOMS: atom_id res chain seq x y z
N MET A 1 -1.62 4.18 -0.73
CA MET A 1 -1.47 4.76 0.62
C MET A 1 -2.58 4.20 1.51
N PRO A 2 -2.38 3.93 2.81
CA PRO A 2 -3.49 3.54 3.69
C PRO A 2 -4.54 4.65 3.64
N ILE A 3 -5.76 4.32 3.21
CA ILE A 3 -6.83 5.29 2.91
C ILE A 3 -7.16 6.14 4.14
N ASP A 4 -6.90 5.62 5.34
CA ASP A 4 -7.27 6.24 6.61
C ASP A 4 -6.36 7.40 7.05
N ILE A 5 -5.19 7.59 6.42
CA ILE A 5 -4.27 8.64 6.89
C ILE A 5 -4.80 10.05 6.62
N MET A 6 -5.45 10.26 5.47
CA MET A 6 -5.96 11.58 5.09
C MET A 6 -7.07 12.06 6.03
N PRO A 7 -8.12 11.26 6.32
CA PRO A 7 -9.12 11.65 7.32
C PRO A 7 -8.51 11.98 8.68
N ARG A 8 -7.55 11.18 9.18
CA ARG A 8 -6.90 11.42 10.48
C ARG A 8 -6.07 12.70 10.49
N LEU A 9 -5.33 12.97 9.41
CA LEU A 9 -4.54 14.19 9.26
C LEU A 9 -5.44 15.43 9.24
N ILE A 10 -6.51 15.40 8.45
CA ILE A 10 -7.47 16.51 8.37
C ILE A 10 -8.15 16.75 9.72
N ALA A 11 -8.56 15.69 10.42
CA ALA A 11 -9.16 15.80 11.75
C ALA A 11 -8.20 16.49 12.75
N GLU A 12 -6.92 16.14 12.72
CA GLU A 12 -5.91 16.77 13.58
C GLU A 12 -5.60 18.22 13.17
N LEU A 13 -5.54 18.53 11.87
CA LEU A 13 -5.37 19.90 11.38
C LEU A 13 -6.55 20.79 11.79
N ASN A 14 -7.78 20.30 11.67
CA ASN A 14 -8.99 21.00 12.09
C ASN A 14 -9.05 21.21 13.61
N ARG A 15 -8.46 20.31 14.42
CA ARG A 15 -8.32 20.52 15.87
C ARG A 15 -7.38 21.66 16.22
N ARG A 16 -6.37 21.93 15.38
CA ARG A 16 -5.29 22.90 15.66
C ARG A 16 -5.51 24.28 15.02
N SER A 17 -6.41 24.41 14.05
CA SER A 17 -6.61 25.65 13.29
C SER A 17 -8.05 25.85 12.83
N VAL A 18 -8.44 27.11 12.66
CA VAL A 18 -9.79 27.55 12.24
C VAL A 18 -10.01 27.30 10.74
N ALA A 19 -11.15 26.67 10.41
CA ALA A 19 -11.82 26.59 9.09
C ALA A 19 -10.91 26.63 7.84
N ALA A 20 -10.02 25.65 7.69
CA ALA A 20 -9.26 25.45 6.46
C ALA A 20 -10.11 24.78 5.36
N ARG A 21 -9.85 25.14 4.10
CA ARG A 21 -10.46 24.50 2.92
C ARG A 21 -9.42 23.59 2.27
N TYR A 22 -9.77 22.33 2.07
CA TYR A 22 -8.86 21.32 1.52
C TYR A 22 -9.25 20.97 0.09
N ARG A 23 -8.25 20.83 -0.79
CA ARG A 23 -8.39 20.21 -2.11
C ARG A 23 -7.47 19.00 -2.15
N ILE A 24 -8.05 17.82 -2.31
CA ILE A 24 -7.32 16.55 -2.32
C ILE A 24 -7.46 15.97 -3.73
N ALA A 25 -6.37 15.43 -4.25
CA ALA A 25 -6.34 14.72 -5.52
C ALA A 25 -5.50 13.46 -5.34
N GLU A 26 -5.92 12.37 -5.96
CA GLU A 26 -5.11 11.16 -6.08
C GLU A 26 -4.26 11.28 -7.35
N LEU A 27 -2.96 11.11 -7.19
CA LEU A 27 -1.96 11.19 -8.25
C LEU A 27 -0.99 10.02 -8.09
N ASP A 28 -0.40 9.55 -9.20
CA ASP A 28 0.77 8.68 -9.11
C ASP A 28 2.00 9.44 -8.58
N SER A 29 3.08 8.73 -8.26
CA SER A 29 4.24 9.31 -7.59
C SER A 29 4.96 10.38 -8.42
N GLU A 30 4.97 10.24 -9.75
CA GLU A 30 5.61 11.21 -10.66
C GLU A 30 4.78 12.49 -10.75
N ALA A 31 3.48 12.36 -11.05
CA ALA A 31 2.55 13.48 -11.10
C ALA A 31 2.44 14.20 -9.74
N LEU A 32 2.53 13.47 -8.62
CA LEU A 32 2.57 14.05 -7.28
C LEU A 32 3.79 14.96 -7.09
N VAL A 33 4.98 14.46 -7.45
CA VAL A 33 6.22 15.23 -7.35
C VAL A 33 6.15 16.48 -8.22
N ASP A 34 5.71 16.35 -9.47
CA ASP A 34 5.62 17.48 -10.39
C ASP A 34 4.61 18.52 -9.94
N ALA A 35 3.45 18.11 -9.41
CA ALA A 35 2.45 19.04 -8.93
C ALA A 35 2.88 19.80 -7.67
N VAL A 36 3.71 19.19 -6.80
CA VAL A 36 4.31 19.90 -5.67
C VAL A 36 5.40 20.86 -6.15
N ARG A 37 6.25 20.45 -7.09
CA ARG A 37 7.30 21.31 -7.67
C ARG A 37 6.73 22.53 -8.39
N ALA A 38 5.62 22.35 -9.11
CA ALA A 38 4.94 23.41 -9.82
C ALA A 38 4.11 24.33 -8.89
N GLY A 39 4.03 24.04 -7.60
CA GLY A 39 3.20 24.80 -6.64
C GLY A 39 1.69 24.58 -6.81
N ALA A 40 1.27 23.63 -7.66
CA ALA A 40 -0.14 23.26 -7.81
C ALA A 40 -0.69 22.56 -6.56
N HIS A 41 0.18 21.83 -5.84
CA HIS A 41 -0.09 21.26 -4.53
C HIS A 41 0.95 21.74 -3.51
N LEU A 42 0.49 22.10 -2.30
CA LEU A 42 1.39 22.57 -1.23
C LEU A 42 2.21 21.42 -0.61
N VAL A 43 1.60 20.23 -0.53
CA VAL A 43 2.18 19.05 0.10
C VAL A 43 1.75 17.83 -0.70
N GLY A 44 2.68 16.88 -0.88
CA GLY A 44 2.40 15.56 -1.41
C GLY A 44 2.60 14.48 -0.35
N LEU A 45 1.74 13.45 -0.36
CA LEU A 45 1.85 12.29 0.51
C LEU A 45 1.96 11.04 -0.37
N GLY A 46 3.10 10.37 -0.27
CA GLY A 46 3.44 9.24 -1.13
C GLY A 46 4.55 8.38 -0.52
N PHE A 47 4.97 7.38 -1.29
CA PHE A 47 6.12 6.56 -0.94
C PHE A 47 7.41 7.22 -1.45
N ASN A 48 8.56 6.68 -1.03
CA ASN A 48 9.87 7.12 -1.49
C ASN A 48 10.30 6.41 -2.78
N ASP A 49 9.33 6.06 -3.64
CA ASP A 49 9.55 5.36 -4.91
C ASP A 49 9.87 6.32 -6.06
N PHE A 50 9.53 7.61 -5.92
CA PHE A 50 9.92 8.67 -6.84
C PHE A 50 10.26 9.94 -6.06
N LEU A 51 11.55 10.32 -6.07
CA LEU A 51 12.06 11.48 -5.33
C LEU A 51 12.74 12.47 -6.26
N HIS A 52 12.58 13.76 -5.99
CA HIS A 52 13.25 14.81 -6.74
C HIS A 52 14.17 15.65 -5.81
N PRO A 53 15.40 15.99 -6.22
CA PRO A 53 16.36 16.71 -5.36
C PRO A 53 15.89 18.08 -4.86
N SER A 54 14.96 18.72 -5.57
CA SER A 54 14.39 20.02 -5.16
C SER A 54 13.30 19.90 -4.09
N LEU A 55 12.89 18.70 -3.70
CA LEU A 55 11.88 18.46 -2.69
C LEU A 55 12.49 17.77 -1.48
N THR A 56 12.07 18.19 -0.28
CA THR A 56 12.42 17.47 0.95
C THR A 56 11.40 16.39 1.22
N PHE A 57 11.86 15.14 1.31
CA PHE A 57 11.02 14.01 1.73
C PHE A 57 11.16 13.79 3.24
N VAL A 58 10.04 13.82 3.96
CA VAL A 58 9.99 13.55 5.39
C VAL A 58 9.23 12.25 5.63
N SER A 59 9.90 11.24 6.19
CA SER A 59 9.26 9.98 6.54
C SER A 59 8.28 10.16 7.69
N LEU A 60 7.00 9.84 7.46
CA LEU A 60 5.97 9.91 8.50
C LEU A 60 5.93 8.64 9.34
N PHE A 61 6.04 7.47 8.70
CA PHE A 61 6.09 6.15 9.32
C PHE A 61 6.61 5.13 8.30
N ARG A 62 6.97 3.94 8.78
CA ARG A 62 7.21 2.78 7.92
C ARG A 62 5.96 1.92 7.89
N ALA A 63 5.41 1.70 6.71
CA ALA A 63 4.33 0.73 6.56
C ALA A 63 4.92 -0.69 6.64
N GLN A 64 4.18 -1.60 7.28
CA GLN A 64 4.59 -3.00 7.33
C GLN A 64 3.85 -3.79 6.24
N PRO A 65 4.55 -4.70 5.55
CA PRO A 65 3.92 -5.59 4.58
C PRO A 65 2.95 -6.52 5.30
N HIS A 66 1.72 -6.55 4.82
CA HIS A 66 0.71 -7.52 5.21
C HIS A 66 0.16 -8.18 3.96
N ILE A 67 -0.53 -9.29 4.13
CA ILE A 67 -1.29 -9.91 3.05
C ILE A 67 -2.76 -9.97 3.43
N ALA A 68 -3.62 -9.88 2.43
CA ALA A 68 -5.05 -10.17 2.54
C ALA A 68 -5.27 -11.62 2.13
N LEU A 69 -5.90 -12.40 3.01
CA LEU A 69 -6.24 -13.80 2.80
C LEU A 69 -7.76 -13.98 2.81
N PRO A 70 -8.29 -14.99 2.09
CA PRO A 70 -9.68 -15.41 2.25
C PRO A 70 -9.98 -15.75 3.72
N ARG A 71 -11.17 -15.39 4.20
CA ARG A 71 -11.55 -15.58 5.63
C ARG A 71 -11.41 -17.03 6.12
N HIS A 72 -11.61 -17.99 5.22
CA HIS A 72 -11.55 -19.42 5.51
C HIS A 72 -10.22 -20.07 5.10
N HIS A 73 -9.21 -19.26 4.72
CA HIS A 73 -7.89 -19.76 4.38
C HIS A 73 -7.24 -20.43 5.60
N HIS A 74 -6.55 -21.55 5.40
CA HIS A 74 -5.95 -22.32 6.48
C HIS A 74 -4.91 -21.53 7.30
N LEU A 75 -4.21 -20.59 6.63
CA LEU A 75 -3.25 -19.67 7.24
C LEU A 75 -3.87 -18.37 7.79
N ALA A 76 -5.19 -18.16 7.68
CA ALA A 76 -5.83 -16.89 8.08
C ALA A 76 -5.72 -16.58 9.58
N LYS A 77 -5.44 -17.59 10.41
CA LYS A 77 -5.26 -17.44 11.86
C LYS A 77 -3.79 -17.26 12.28
N SER A 78 -2.85 -17.39 11.35
CA SER A 78 -1.43 -17.20 11.63
C SER A 78 -1.16 -15.73 11.94
N ARG A 79 -0.31 -15.45 12.93
CA ARG A 79 0.10 -14.07 13.24
C ARG A 79 1.19 -13.56 12.32
N SER A 80 2.08 -14.46 11.90
CA SER A 80 3.08 -14.21 10.87
C SER A 80 3.14 -15.35 9.86
N LEU A 81 3.56 -15.01 8.66
CA LEU A 81 3.75 -15.94 7.55
C LEU A 81 5.03 -15.58 6.81
N SER A 82 5.79 -16.58 6.39
CA SER A 82 6.88 -16.37 5.44
C SER A 82 6.34 -16.37 4.01
N LEU A 83 6.99 -15.62 3.11
CA LEU A 83 6.61 -15.59 1.70
C LEU A 83 6.69 -16.99 1.05
N HIS A 84 7.59 -17.86 1.53
CA HIS A 84 7.73 -19.23 1.04
C HIS A 84 6.47 -20.08 1.29
N GLN A 85 5.73 -19.83 2.37
CA GLN A 85 4.48 -20.54 2.64
C GLN A 85 3.37 -20.18 1.65
N MET A 86 3.53 -19.09 0.89
CA MET A 86 2.53 -18.53 -0.02
C MET A 86 2.90 -18.72 -1.50
N ILE A 87 4.00 -19.41 -1.81
CA ILE A 87 4.54 -19.49 -3.18
C ILE A 87 3.60 -20.20 -4.15
N GLU A 88 2.98 -21.29 -3.71
CA GLU A 88 2.03 -22.08 -4.50
C GLU A 88 0.62 -21.47 -4.53
N GLU A 89 0.30 -20.62 -3.55
CA GLU A 89 -1.01 -20.00 -3.42
C GLU A 89 -1.24 -18.99 -4.57
N PRO A 90 -2.47 -18.84 -5.11
CA PRO A 90 -2.72 -17.90 -6.18
C PRO A 90 -2.53 -16.45 -5.72
N TYR A 91 -1.62 -15.73 -6.37
CA TYR A 91 -1.35 -14.33 -6.08
C TYR A 91 -2.14 -13.40 -7.00
N ILE A 92 -2.82 -12.42 -6.39
CA ILE A 92 -3.53 -11.33 -7.05
C ILE A 92 -2.62 -10.10 -7.01
N PHE A 93 -2.06 -9.76 -8.16
CA PHE A 93 -1.12 -8.66 -8.30
C PHE A 93 -1.85 -7.34 -8.54
N LEU A 94 -1.66 -6.39 -7.61
CA LEU A 94 -2.18 -5.02 -7.73
C LEU A 94 -1.18 -4.14 -8.49
N ASN A 95 -1.54 -3.77 -9.71
CA ASN A 95 -0.63 -3.31 -10.76
C ASN A 95 -0.50 -1.78 -10.86
N PHE A 96 -0.08 -1.12 -9.78
CA PHE A 96 0.32 0.30 -9.83
C PHE A 96 1.85 0.45 -9.77
N PRO A 97 2.42 1.57 -10.27
CA PRO A 97 3.87 1.77 -10.37
C PRO A 97 4.64 1.45 -9.08
N GLY A 98 4.19 1.98 -7.94
CA GLY A 98 4.82 1.73 -6.64
C GLY A 98 4.75 0.26 -6.18
N ALA A 99 3.65 -0.44 -6.45
CA ALA A 99 3.53 -1.87 -6.12
C ALA A 99 4.45 -2.74 -6.98
N ARG A 100 4.63 -2.41 -8.26
CA ARG A 100 5.58 -3.12 -9.14
C ARG A 100 7.00 -3.05 -8.58
N ALA A 101 7.45 -1.85 -8.24
CA ALA A 101 8.78 -1.66 -7.66
C ALA A 101 8.93 -2.37 -6.30
N TYR A 102 7.94 -2.21 -5.42
CA TYR A 102 8.00 -2.78 -4.06
C TYR A 102 7.91 -4.31 -4.04
N TYR A 103 6.86 -4.89 -4.61
CA TYR A 103 6.65 -6.34 -4.56
C TYR A 103 7.62 -7.08 -5.50
N GLY A 104 7.99 -6.49 -6.63
CA GLY A 104 9.06 -7.04 -7.48
C GLY A 104 10.36 -7.17 -6.70
N GLY A 105 10.83 -6.07 -6.09
CA GLY A 105 12.03 -6.11 -5.25
C GLY A 105 11.93 -7.07 -4.07
N LEU A 106 10.75 -7.20 -3.44
CA LEU A 106 10.52 -8.15 -2.36
C LEU A 106 10.67 -9.59 -2.85
N PHE A 107 9.96 -9.98 -3.91
CA PHE A 107 10.02 -11.34 -4.44
C PHE A 107 11.42 -11.69 -4.98
N ASP A 108 12.07 -10.76 -5.66
CA ASP A 108 13.45 -10.91 -6.15
C ASP A 108 14.44 -11.11 -5.00
N HIS A 109 14.32 -10.31 -3.93
CA HIS A 109 15.19 -10.42 -2.74
C HIS A 109 15.12 -11.80 -2.09
N HIS A 110 13.91 -12.37 -2.00
CA HIS A 110 13.68 -13.70 -1.45
C HIS A 110 13.83 -14.82 -2.48
N ARG A 111 14.13 -14.52 -3.75
CA ARG A 111 14.22 -15.47 -4.87
C ARG A 111 12.95 -16.31 -5.05
N ILE A 112 11.81 -15.67 -4.86
CA ILE A 112 10.48 -16.29 -4.96
C ILE A 112 9.84 -15.85 -6.27
N ALA A 113 9.28 -16.80 -7.02
CA ALA A 113 8.40 -16.50 -8.14
C ALA A 113 6.95 -16.71 -7.68
N PRO A 114 6.17 -15.64 -7.42
CA PRO A 114 4.78 -15.81 -6.99
C PRO A 114 3.92 -16.39 -8.12
N ASN A 115 2.97 -17.25 -7.78
CA ASN A 115 1.97 -17.78 -8.71
C ASN A 115 0.92 -16.69 -9.08
N ILE A 116 1.31 -15.73 -9.93
CA ILE A 116 0.44 -14.63 -10.37
C ILE A 116 -0.72 -15.20 -11.20
N ARG A 117 -1.92 -15.19 -10.62
CA ARG A 117 -3.15 -15.67 -11.28
C ARG A 117 -4.05 -14.54 -11.77
N PHE A 118 -3.97 -13.37 -11.13
CA PHE A 118 -4.74 -12.19 -11.49
C PHE A 118 -3.86 -10.95 -11.46
N VAL A 119 -4.10 -10.03 -12.40
CA VAL A 119 -3.49 -8.70 -12.44
C VAL A 119 -4.63 -7.69 -12.46
N VAL A 120 -4.65 -6.77 -11.50
CA VAL A 120 -5.74 -5.79 -11.34
C VAL A 120 -5.18 -4.43 -11.03
N ASP A 121 -5.83 -3.37 -11.49
CA ASP A 121 -5.40 -1.98 -11.25
C ASP A 121 -6.18 -1.31 -10.10
N SER A 122 -7.16 -2.01 -9.51
CA SER A 122 -8.02 -1.49 -8.45
C SER A 122 -7.87 -2.28 -7.15
N THR A 123 -7.60 -1.57 -6.06
CA THR A 123 -7.57 -2.13 -4.71
C THR A 123 -8.89 -2.81 -4.35
N GLU A 124 -10.02 -2.22 -4.77
CA GLU A 124 -11.34 -2.80 -4.51
C GLU A 124 -11.52 -4.11 -5.28
N MET A 125 -11.08 -4.18 -6.53
CA MET A 125 -11.13 -5.43 -7.29
C MET A 125 -10.26 -6.50 -6.63
N ALA A 126 -9.04 -6.17 -6.22
CA ALA A 126 -8.16 -7.09 -5.50
C ALA A 126 -8.84 -7.60 -4.23
N ARG A 127 -9.45 -6.72 -3.42
CA ARG A 127 -10.18 -7.07 -2.20
C ARG A 127 -11.34 -8.03 -2.50
N ARG A 128 -12.14 -7.76 -3.53
CA ARG A 128 -13.27 -8.62 -3.91
C ARG A 128 -12.83 -10.02 -4.34
N LEU A 129 -11.72 -10.13 -5.06
CA LEU A 129 -11.15 -11.43 -5.45
C LEU A 129 -10.66 -12.23 -4.24
N VAL A 130 -10.02 -11.56 -3.27
CA VAL A 130 -9.62 -12.20 -2.00
C VAL A 130 -10.84 -12.65 -1.20
N GLU A 131 -11.87 -11.81 -1.08
CA GLU A 131 -13.14 -12.15 -0.41
C GLU A 131 -13.85 -13.35 -1.06
N GLY A 132 -13.78 -13.45 -2.39
CA GLY A 132 -14.31 -14.57 -3.16
C GLY A 132 -13.47 -15.85 -3.08
N GLY A 133 -12.31 -15.84 -2.42
CA GLY A 133 -11.45 -17.02 -2.29
C GLY A 133 -10.57 -17.32 -3.51
N PHE A 134 -10.38 -16.37 -4.41
CA PHE A 134 -9.63 -16.59 -5.65
C PHE A 134 -8.11 -16.52 -5.49
N GLY A 135 -7.62 -16.07 -4.33
CA GLY A 135 -6.19 -15.93 -4.04
C GLY A 135 -5.92 -14.99 -2.88
N TYR A 136 -4.66 -14.59 -2.74
CA TYR A 136 -4.20 -13.59 -1.77
C TYR A 136 -3.63 -12.36 -2.48
N ALA A 137 -3.60 -11.22 -1.78
CA ALA A 137 -3.03 -9.98 -2.30
C ALA A 137 -2.15 -9.30 -1.25
N GLY A 138 -1.10 -8.62 -1.69
CA GLY A 138 -0.32 -7.76 -0.81
C GLY A 138 -1.16 -6.56 -0.35
N ARG A 139 -1.09 -6.22 0.94
CA ARG A 139 -1.79 -5.08 1.55
C ARG A 139 -0.81 -4.25 2.37
N VAL A 140 -0.84 -2.94 2.15
CA VAL A 140 -0.09 -1.97 2.96
C VAL A 140 -1.04 -1.41 4.01
N VAL A 141 -0.90 -1.86 5.26
CA VAL A 141 -1.68 -1.31 6.39
C VAL A 141 -0.79 -0.53 7.34
N GLN A 142 -1.42 0.47 7.98
CA GLN A 142 -0.89 1.09 9.18
C GLN A 142 -1.24 0.18 10.36
N VAL A 143 -0.25 -0.18 11.18
CA VAL A 143 -0.45 -1.13 12.29
C VAL A 143 -1.50 -0.58 13.27
N SER A 144 -2.62 -1.30 13.36
CA SER A 144 -3.71 -1.12 14.32
C SER A 144 -4.29 -2.49 14.67
N GLY A 145 -3.63 -3.22 15.57
CA GLY A 145 -4.25 -4.20 16.47
C GLY A 145 -4.71 -5.58 15.96
N GLN A 146 -5.04 -5.82 14.69
CA GLN A 146 -5.68 -7.10 14.27
C GLN A 146 -5.33 -7.63 12.85
N ASP A 147 -4.10 -7.46 12.35
CA ASP A 147 -3.72 -7.91 11.00
C ASP A 147 -2.56 -8.93 10.99
N VAL A 148 -2.51 -9.81 9.97
CA VAL A 148 -1.46 -10.83 9.77
C VAL A 148 -0.24 -10.21 9.08
N ILE A 149 0.92 -10.30 9.73
CA ILE A 149 2.17 -9.68 9.29
C ILE A 149 2.92 -10.67 8.39
N ALA A 150 3.44 -10.22 7.24
CA ALA A 150 4.41 -11.01 6.49
C ALA A 150 5.80 -10.81 7.12
N GLU A 151 6.42 -11.89 7.59
CA GLU A 151 7.81 -11.87 8.09
C GLU A 151 8.79 -12.26 6.98
N GLN A 152 9.96 -11.62 7.02
CA GLN A 152 11.08 -11.78 6.07
C GLN A 152 11.61 -13.22 6.05
#